data_AF-E5Y872-F1
#
_entry.id   AF-E5Y872-F1
#
_cell.length_a   1.000
_cell.length_b   1.000
_cell.length_c   1.000
_cell.angle_alpha   90.00
_cell.angle_beta   90.00
_cell.angle_gamma   90.00
#
_symmetry.space_group_name_H-M   'P 1'
#
loop_
_entity.id
_entity.type
_entity.pdbx_description
1 polymer ?
#
loop_
_entity_poly.entity_id
_entity_poly.type
_entity_poly.pdbx_seq_one_letter_code
_entity_poly.pdbx_strand_id
1 'polypeptide(L)'
;MYADSSYLLMCSLGNSLGRSVPRLLAQGIIGLGEKIIAVVGNAIYDADIALLGRAEKILWFGTPCLDPGKLGLQQRMEAMPSLESTDACAVCTLEDHHTESDAFLSYSSHALLEGIGIPLRRRPFTRFDFADEWNNLGFGRIRTDHSIWAVTEGYCASNATELCAMKVRTAGTVEDAGTYLSLFDTPRKSILWCARPAGPVDSTEWTIIERFIADWRADDLACLPCLCGTPAGCSAIVTMRLDCDEDISSARDLVEWYLTEQVPFSFAVKTTLLTPEHFPILREVTRSGGTLLTHTHTHSANWGGSFEKAKAEAEISRQCFYEFLPDVPTPVLAVSPFHMNPPYAMQGAEAGGISGIVSGIIHNDPEYLLGRAGYAPFAENLLTISQQSMLHGDCYAQQNQTVTAHVDGLDCQIAARGIWGYLDHPFSSRYQYGWESGSERIKAHEKLIRAIRSRPNILFWSQSQCFQFLRNLMETPITVQNDKPLALKKEKHTEYRMECRYRGQTHSL
;
A
#
# COMPACT_ATOMS: atom_id res chain seq x y z
N MET A 1 -5.21 -21.00 -0.91
CA MET A 1 -4.28 -20.49 0.12
C MET A 1 -2.86 -20.30 -0.42
N TYR A 2 -2.11 -21.35 -0.79
CA TYR A 2 -0.70 -21.18 -1.25
C TYR A 2 -0.55 -20.64 -2.66
N ALA A 3 -1.47 -21.00 -3.58
CA ALA A 3 -1.50 -20.42 -4.92
C ALA A 3 -1.71 -18.90 -4.86
N ASP A 4 -2.62 -18.46 -3.97
CA ASP A 4 -2.99 -17.06 -3.82
C ASP A 4 -1.86 -16.22 -3.18
N SER A 5 -1.23 -16.74 -2.11
CA SER A 5 -0.09 -16.05 -1.46
C SER A 5 1.15 -16.00 -2.34
N SER A 6 1.48 -17.08 -3.06
CA SER A 6 2.62 -17.09 -4.00
C SER A 6 2.40 -16.08 -5.13
N TYR A 7 1.19 -16.03 -5.66
CA TYR A 7 0.84 -15.08 -6.71
C TYR A 7 0.90 -13.63 -6.20
N LEU A 8 0.34 -13.35 -5.02
CA LEU A 8 0.38 -12.03 -4.38
C LEU A 8 1.81 -11.55 -4.12
N LEU A 9 2.68 -12.42 -3.58
CA LEU A 9 4.09 -12.13 -3.36
C LEU A 9 4.83 -11.91 -4.68
N MET A 10 4.57 -12.73 -5.71
CA MET A 10 5.17 -12.56 -7.03
C MET A 10 4.78 -11.20 -7.65
N CYS A 11 3.52 -10.78 -7.51
CA CYS A 11 3.06 -9.47 -7.95
C CYS A 11 3.78 -8.34 -7.18
N SER A 12 3.80 -8.41 -5.85
CA SER A 12 4.43 -7.39 -4.99
C SER A 12 5.94 -7.28 -5.20
N LEU A 13 6.65 -8.42 -5.35
CA LEU A 13 8.05 -8.46 -5.74
C LEU A 13 8.27 -7.88 -7.13
N GLY A 14 7.32 -8.10 -8.06
CA GLY A 14 7.33 -7.51 -9.39
C GLY A 14 7.19 -5.99 -9.38
N ASN A 15 6.40 -5.45 -8.44
CA ASN A 15 6.28 -4.00 -8.25
C ASN A 15 7.56 -3.36 -7.69
N SER A 16 8.37 -4.11 -6.93
CA SER A 16 9.67 -3.64 -6.44
C SER A 16 10.83 -3.88 -7.43
N LEU A 17 10.85 -5.00 -8.14
CA LEU A 17 12.02 -5.44 -8.94
C LEU A 17 11.81 -5.32 -10.46
N GLY A 18 10.58 -5.04 -10.90
CA GLY A 18 10.13 -5.17 -12.28
C GLY A 18 9.48 -6.53 -12.54
N ARG A 19 8.38 -6.54 -13.31
CA ARG A 19 7.54 -7.74 -13.57
C ARG A 19 8.27 -8.95 -14.13
N SER A 20 9.40 -8.73 -14.82
CA SER A 20 10.15 -9.81 -15.44
C SER A 20 11.11 -10.53 -14.49
N VAL A 21 11.34 -10.01 -13.29
CA VAL A 21 12.30 -10.57 -12.33
C VAL A 21 11.74 -11.78 -11.59
N PRO A 22 10.59 -11.70 -10.90
CA PRO A 22 10.09 -12.84 -10.15
C PRO A 22 9.57 -13.93 -11.10
N ARG A 23 9.95 -15.18 -10.82
CA ARG A 23 9.57 -16.36 -11.60
C ARG A 23 9.21 -17.50 -10.66
N LEU A 24 8.08 -18.15 -10.89
CA LEU A 24 7.73 -19.37 -10.16
C LEU A 24 8.67 -20.50 -10.60
N LEU A 25 9.47 -21.02 -9.67
CA LEU A 25 10.39 -22.15 -9.91
C LEU A 25 9.74 -23.48 -9.55
N ALA A 26 8.97 -23.48 -8.46
CA ALA A 26 8.16 -24.59 -7.98
C ALA A 26 6.98 -24.00 -7.17
N GLN A 27 6.04 -24.84 -6.74
CA GLN A 27 4.92 -24.39 -5.91
C GLN A 27 5.47 -23.71 -4.64
N GLY A 28 5.10 -22.44 -4.42
CA GLY A 28 5.58 -21.65 -3.28
C GLY A 28 7.07 -21.31 -3.27
N ILE A 29 7.80 -21.51 -4.37
CA ILE A 29 9.20 -21.06 -4.53
C ILE A 29 9.29 -20.09 -5.71
N ILE A 30 9.65 -18.85 -5.40
CA ILE A 30 9.80 -17.77 -6.36
C ILE A 30 11.28 -17.45 -6.50
N GLY A 31 11.83 -17.61 -7.69
CA GLY A 31 13.18 -17.20 -8.03
C GLY A 31 13.24 -15.70 -8.30
N LEU A 32 14.27 -15.04 -7.75
CA LEU A 32 14.59 -13.64 -7.94
C LEU A 32 16.03 -13.56 -8.47
N GLY A 33 16.17 -13.52 -9.80
CA GLY A 33 17.47 -13.73 -10.44
C GLY A 33 18.02 -15.14 -10.16
N GLU A 34 19.34 -15.27 -10.08
CA GLU A 34 20.00 -16.58 -9.97
C GLU A 34 20.26 -17.03 -8.52
N LYS A 35 20.33 -16.07 -7.58
CA LYS A 35 20.90 -16.28 -6.24
C LYS A 35 19.98 -15.90 -5.09
N ILE A 36 18.82 -15.31 -5.38
CA ILE A 36 17.85 -14.90 -4.37
C ILE A 36 16.56 -15.67 -4.63
N ILE A 37 15.94 -16.16 -3.56
CA ILE A 37 14.66 -16.87 -3.64
C ILE A 37 13.72 -16.37 -2.54
N ALA A 38 12.42 -16.42 -2.83
CA ALA A 38 11.36 -16.28 -1.86
C ALA A 38 10.59 -17.60 -1.73
N VAL A 39 10.22 -17.94 -0.50
CA VAL A 39 9.59 -19.20 -0.13
C VAL A 39 8.32 -18.91 0.66
N VAL A 40 7.24 -19.63 0.33
CA VAL A 40 5.99 -19.64 1.10
C VAL A 40 5.88 -20.98 1.85
N GLY A 41 5.79 -20.88 3.17
CA GLY A 41 6.53 -21.73 4.10
C GLY A 41 6.29 -23.24 4.12
N ASN A 42 5.17 -23.75 3.60
CA ASN A 42 4.85 -25.19 3.63
C ASN A 42 4.70 -25.83 2.23
N ALA A 43 5.16 -25.14 1.20
CA ALA A 43 5.13 -25.62 -0.17
C ALA A 43 6.48 -26.19 -0.67
N ILE A 44 7.42 -26.49 0.23
CA ILE A 44 8.72 -27.08 -0.15
C ILE A 44 8.65 -28.59 -0.02
N TYR A 45 9.03 -29.28 -1.09
CA TYR A 45 9.21 -30.72 -1.14
C TYR A 45 10.71 -31.07 -1.10
N ASP A 46 11.06 -32.32 -0.81
CA ASP A 46 12.48 -32.74 -0.73
C ASP A 46 13.26 -32.44 -2.03
N ALA A 47 12.60 -32.50 -3.18
CA ALA A 47 13.17 -32.16 -4.48
C ALA A 47 13.63 -30.69 -4.58
N ASP A 48 13.06 -29.81 -3.77
CA ASP A 48 13.31 -28.36 -3.79
C ASP A 48 14.48 -27.94 -2.90
N ILE A 49 14.97 -28.82 -2.01
CA ILE A 49 16.10 -28.53 -1.11
C ILE A 49 17.36 -28.13 -1.90
N ALA A 50 17.56 -28.73 -3.08
CA ALA A 50 18.67 -28.39 -3.96
C ALA A 50 18.61 -26.94 -4.47
N LEU A 51 17.40 -26.39 -4.69
CA LEU A 51 17.20 -24.98 -5.05
C LEU A 51 17.58 -24.07 -3.89
N LEU A 52 17.09 -24.38 -2.68
CA LEU A 52 17.44 -23.64 -1.46
C LEU A 52 18.96 -23.65 -1.20
N GLY A 53 19.64 -24.75 -1.53
CA GLY A 53 21.08 -24.90 -1.38
C GLY A 53 21.91 -23.95 -2.26
N ARG A 54 21.37 -23.49 -3.39
CA ARG A 54 22.07 -22.61 -4.35
C ARG A 54 21.89 -21.13 -4.06
N ALA A 55 20.85 -20.76 -3.31
CA ALA A 55 20.54 -19.38 -2.97
C ALA A 55 21.52 -18.81 -1.92
N GLU A 56 21.89 -17.55 -2.10
CA GLU A 56 22.67 -16.75 -1.16
C GLU A 56 21.75 -15.96 -0.22
N LYS A 57 20.57 -15.53 -0.72
CA LYS A 57 19.54 -14.88 0.09
C LYS A 57 18.22 -15.61 -0.02
N ILE A 58 17.56 -15.83 1.11
CA ILE A 58 16.26 -16.49 1.19
C ILE A 58 15.30 -15.58 1.95
N LEU A 59 14.18 -15.23 1.32
CA LEU A 59 13.00 -14.68 1.97
C LEU A 59 12.07 -15.84 2.32
N TRP A 60 11.66 -15.96 3.57
CA TRP A 60 10.76 -17.03 4.00
C TRP A 60 9.51 -16.47 4.65
N PHE A 61 8.35 -16.79 4.11
CA PHE A 61 7.05 -16.29 4.56
C PHE A 61 6.20 -17.41 5.16
N GLY A 62 5.74 -17.24 6.39
CA GLY A 62 4.87 -18.17 7.11
C GLY A 62 5.62 -19.34 7.78
N THR A 63 4.91 -20.45 8.00
CA THR A 63 5.41 -21.62 8.74
C THR A 63 6.65 -22.27 8.12
N PRO A 64 7.75 -22.49 8.85
CA PRO A 64 8.86 -23.29 8.34
C PRO A 64 8.47 -24.76 8.18
N CYS A 65 8.64 -25.32 6.98
CA CYS A 65 8.53 -26.77 6.72
C CYS A 65 9.81 -27.55 7.01
N LEU A 66 10.93 -26.86 7.15
CA LEU A 66 12.20 -27.44 7.55
C LEU A 66 12.31 -27.39 9.09
N ASP A 67 13.25 -28.16 9.63
CA ASP A 67 13.72 -27.97 11.00
C ASP A 67 13.91 -26.46 11.28
N PRO A 68 13.15 -25.85 12.21
CA PRO A 68 13.21 -24.41 12.50
C PRO A 68 14.63 -23.94 12.80
N GLY A 69 15.49 -24.81 13.36
CA GLY A 69 16.88 -24.51 13.63
C GLY A 69 17.68 -24.13 12.38
N LYS A 70 17.29 -24.62 11.19
CA LYS A 70 17.90 -24.26 9.89
C LYS A 70 17.60 -22.82 9.47
N LEU A 71 16.58 -22.20 10.05
CA LEU A 71 16.25 -20.78 9.88
C LEU A 71 16.69 -19.95 11.09
N GLY A 72 17.46 -20.52 12.02
CA GLY A 72 17.84 -19.86 13.28
C GLY A 72 16.68 -19.68 14.26
N LEU A 73 15.61 -20.47 14.11
CA LEU A 73 14.42 -20.45 14.95
C LEU A 73 14.39 -21.65 15.90
N GLN A 74 13.56 -21.56 16.93
CA GLN A 74 13.17 -22.67 17.79
C GLN A 74 11.65 -22.65 17.99
N GLN A 75 11.08 -23.78 18.41
CA GLN A 75 9.67 -23.80 18.80
C GLN A 75 9.43 -22.92 20.03
N ARG A 76 8.26 -22.30 20.05
CA ARG A 76 7.78 -21.46 21.14
C ARG A 76 7.72 -22.25 22.44
N MET A 77 8.04 -21.58 23.54
CA MET A 77 7.90 -22.13 24.89
C MET A 77 6.42 -22.17 25.31
N GLU A 78 5.99 -23.25 25.99
CA GLU A 78 4.61 -23.44 26.46
C GLU A 78 4.08 -22.28 27.33
N ALA A 79 4.96 -21.51 27.97
CA ALA A 79 4.59 -20.43 28.89
C ALA A 79 4.21 -19.09 28.23
N MET A 80 4.35 -18.93 26.91
CA MET A 80 3.99 -17.68 26.22
C MET A 80 2.46 -17.55 26.02
N PRO A 81 1.89 -16.33 25.95
CA PRO A 81 0.45 -16.10 25.80
C PRO A 81 -0.08 -16.41 24.39
N SER A 82 -1.25 -17.03 24.27
CA SER A 82 -1.89 -17.32 22.98
C SER A 82 -2.14 -16.02 22.18
N LEU A 83 -2.02 -16.07 20.86
CA LEU A 83 -2.42 -14.94 20.00
C LEU A 83 -3.86 -15.08 19.48
N GLU A 84 -4.56 -16.17 19.76
CA GLU A 84 -5.94 -16.38 19.30
C GLU A 84 -6.85 -15.19 19.67
N SER A 85 -7.47 -14.59 18.64
CA SER A 85 -8.37 -13.43 18.74
C SER A 85 -7.75 -12.14 19.28
N THR A 86 -6.42 -12.08 19.45
CA THR A 86 -5.73 -10.88 19.95
C THR A 86 -5.58 -9.78 18.88
N ASP A 87 -5.92 -10.08 17.62
CA ASP A 87 -6.07 -9.15 16.51
C ASP A 87 -7.41 -8.40 16.51
N ALA A 88 -8.37 -8.85 17.33
CA ALA A 88 -9.68 -8.23 17.45
C ALA A 88 -9.54 -6.78 17.91
N CYS A 89 -10.29 -5.89 17.25
CA CYS A 89 -10.32 -4.47 17.53
C CYS A 89 -11.75 -3.99 17.39
N ALA A 90 -12.27 -3.30 18.40
CA ALA A 90 -13.57 -2.66 18.31
C ALA A 90 -13.56 -1.56 17.24
N VAL A 91 -14.71 -1.29 16.64
CA VAL A 91 -14.89 -0.13 15.77
C VAL A 91 -14.56 1.14 16.55
N CYS A 92 -13.89 2.10 15.92
CA CYS A 92 -13.64 3.40 16.51
C CYS A 92 -14.94 4.18 16.64
N THR A 93 -15.30 4.56 17.87
CA THR A 93 -16.53 5.29 18.17
C THR A 93 -16.28 6.79 18.20
N LEU A 94 -17.34 7.59 18.36
CA LEU A 94 -17.19 9.05 18.49
C LEU A 94 -16.52 9.50 19.80
N GLU A 95 -16.30 8.59 20.74
CA GLU A 95 -15.68 8.87 22.04
C GLU A 95 -14.15 8.64 22.02
N ASP A 96 -13.66 7.86 21.05
CA ASP A 96 -12.28 7.42 20.96
C ASP A 96 -11.53 8.20 19.87
N HIS A 97 -10.26 8.56 20.11
CA HIS A 97 -9.39 9.09 19.06
C HIS A 97 -9.05 8.01 18.01
N HIS A 98 -8.90 6.78 18.47
CA HIS A 98 -8.61 5.57 17.71
C HIS A 98 -8.80 4.34 18.60
N THR A 99 -8.98 3.17 17.97
CA THR A 99 -8.95 1.86 18.63
C THR A 99 -7.77 1.04 18.13
N GLU A 100 -7.21 0.20 19.00
CA GLU A 100 -6.13 -0.76 18.65
C GLU A 100 -6.45 -2.14 19.21
N SER A 101 -5.98 -3.18 18.53
CA SER A 101 -5.96 -4.55 19.05
C SER A 101 -4.97 -4.72 20.20
N ASP A 102 -5.18 -5.73 21.05
CA ASP A 102 -4.27 -6.04 22.16
C ASP A 102 -2.90 -6.55 21.70
N ALA A 103 -2.86 -7.29 20.58
CA ALA A 103 -1.60 -7.70 19.96
C ALA A 103 -0.99 -6.59 19.10
N PHE A 104 0.34 -6.50 19.16
CA PHE A 104 1.13 -5.56 18.38
C PHE A 104 2.53 -6.10 18.08
N LEU A 105 3.12 -5.55 17.02
CA LEU A 105 4.51 -5.72 16.63
C LEU A 105 5.41 -4.68 17.31
N SER A 106 6.60 -5.11 17.72
CA SER A 106 7.63 -4.24 18.28
C SER A 106 8.95 -4.48 17.55
N TYR A 107 9.36 -3.52 16.74
CA TYR A 107 10.61 -3.58 15.97
C TYR A 107 11.83 -3.22 16.81
N SER A 108 12.92 -3.97 16.65
CA SER A 108 14.19 -3.71 17.32
C SER A 108 15.00 -2.64 16.58
N SER A 109 16.17 -2.28 17.12
CA SER A 109 17.13 -1.43 16.40
C SER A 109 18.06 -2.32 15.58
N HIS A 110 18.02 -2.18 14.26
CA HIS A 110 18.87 -2.93 13.34
C HIS A 110 19.02 -2.19 12.00
N ALA A 111 20.14 -2.39 11.30
CA ALA A 111 20.45 -1.69 10.04
C ALA A 111 19.38 -1.90 8.94
N LEU A 112 18.82 -3.11 8.82
CA LEU A 112 17.70 -3.36 7.89
C LEU A 112 16.46 -2.52 8.16
N LEU A 113 16.28 -2.07 9.40
CA LEU A 113 15.12 -1.33 9.87
C LEU A 113 15.36 0.21 9.85
N GLU A 114 16.54 0.67 9.39
CA GLU A 114 16.93 2.09 9.35
C GLU A 114 16.11 2.92 8.35
N GLY A 115 14.91 3.34 8.74
CA GLY A 115 13.97 4.04 7.86
C GLY A 115 12.62 3.32 7.73
N ILE A 116 12.28 2.46 8.68
CA ILE A 116 10.88 2.23 9.03
C ILE A 116 10.36 3.51 9.69
N GLY A 117 9.16 3.95 9.29
CA GLY A 117 8.47 5.09 9.89
C GLY A 117 8.35 4.93 11.41
N ILE A 118 8.56 6.02 12.16
CA ILE A 118 8.45 6.00 13.63
C ILE A 118 7.13 5.37 14.10
N PRO A 119 5.96 5.68 13.50
CA PRO A 119 4.69 5.08 13.90
C PRO A 119 4.64 3.56 13.78
N LEU A 120 5.46 2.96 12.91
CA LEU A 120 5.49 1.51 12.68
C LEU A 120 6.44 0.77 13.61
N ARG A 121 7.28 1.46 14.39
CA ARG A 121 8.17 0.80 15.36
C ARG A 121 7.38 0.02 16.41
N ARG A 122 6.19 0.52 16.75
CA ARG A 122 5.16 -0.20 17.49
C ARG A 122 3.89 -0.21 16.65
N ARG A 123 3.59 -1.32 15.99
CA ARG A 123 2.44 -1.44 15.09
C ARG A 123 1.39 -2.39 15.67
N PRO A 124 0.17 -1.96 16.03
CA PRO A 124 -0.89 -2.88 16.42
C PRO A 124 -1.28 -3.81 15.27
N PHE A 125 -1.79 -5.01 15.58
CA PHE A 125 -2.27 -5.93 14.56
C PHE A 125 -3.44 -5.33 13.77
N THR A 126 -4.32 -4.60 14.46
CA THR A 126 -5.43 -3.85 13.88
C THR A 126 -5.52 -2.48 14.55
N ARG A 127 -5.81 -1.44 13.76
CA ARG A 127 -6.06 -0.07 14.24
C ARG A 127 -7.12 0.61 13.37
N PHE A 128 -8.04 1.32 14.01
CA PHE A 128 -9.00 2.18 13.32
C PHE A 128 -9.04 3.58 13.94
N ASP A 129 -9.10 4.57 13.08
CA ASP A 129 -9.18 6.00 13.45
C ASP A 129 -10.55 6.59 13.04
N PHE A 130 -11.34 5.86 12.24
CA PHE A 130 -12.74 6.14 11.93
C PHE A 130 -13.50 4.85 11.68
N ALA A 131 -14.57 4.61 12.44
CA ALA A 131 -15.34 3.37 12.35
C ALA A 131 -14.39 2.16 12.33
N ASP A 132 -14.51 1.25 11.37
CA ASP A 132 -13.56 0.16 11.14
C ASP A 132 -12.87 0.23 9.78
N GLU A 133 -12.76 1.44 9.22
CA GLU A 133 -12.45 1.67 7.80
C GLU A 133 -11.14 2.42 7.51
N TRP A 134 -10.84 3.51 8.22
CA TRP A 134 -9.87 4.51 7.74
C TRP A 134 -8.69 4.79 8.67
N ASN A 135 -7.67 5.45 8.09
CA ASN A 135 -6.56 6.13 8.77
C ASN A 135 -5.65 5.19 9.59
N ASN A 136 -5.38 4.00 9.02
CA ASN A 136 -4.55 2.92 9.54
C ASN A 136 -3.02 3.13 9.40
N LEU A 137 -2.55 4.36 9.19
CA LEU A 137 -1.12 4.69 9.05
C LEU A 137 -0.37 3.94 7.92
N GLY A 138 -1.10 3.41 6.93
CA GLY A 138 -0.54 2.73 5.75
C GLY A 138 -0.20 1.26 5.95
N PHE A 139 -0.91 0.54 6.82
CA PHE A 139 -0.77 -0.92 6.99
C PHE A 139 -2.10 -1.69 7.10
N GLY A 140 -2.21 -2.86 6.46
CA GLY A 140 -3.38 -3.73 6.60
C GLY A 140 -3.46 -4.46 7.94
N ARG A 141 -4.49 -5.28 8.14
CA ARG A 141 -4.68 -6.07 9.38
C ARG A 141 -3.71 -7.25 9.43
N ILE A 142 -3.08 -7.48 10.58
CA ILE A 142 -2.49 -8.77 10.91
C ILE A 142 -3.56 -9.61 11.58
N ARG A 143 -3.86 -10.78 11.04
CA ARG A 143 -4.94 -11.65 11.54
C ARG A 143 -4.41 -12.76 12.44
N THR A 144 -5.30 -13.45 13.14
CA THR A 144 -4.97 -14.69 13.87
C THR A 144 -5.88 -15.86 13.47
N ASP A 145 -6.51 -15.79 12.29
CA ASP A 145 -7.54 -16.70 11.80
C ASP A 145 -7.03 -17.79 10.82
N HIS A 146 -5.72 -18.04 10.83
CA HIS A 146 -5.03 -18.98 9.94
C HIS A 146 -5.14 -18.69 8.43
N SER A 147 -5.68 -17.53 8.03
CA SER A 147 -5.63 -17.07 6.64
C SER A 147 -4.20 -16.74 6.20
N ILE A 148 -3.99 -16.42 4.92
CA ILE A 148 -2.67 -15.96 4.44
C ILE A 148 -2.21 -14.65 5.11
N TRP A 149 -3.17 -13.91 5.66
CA TRP A 149 -2.97 -12.65 6.36
C TRP A 149 -2.70 -12.84 7.85
N ALA A 150 -2.85 -14.06 8.34
CA ALA A 150 -2.63 -14.38 9.74
C ALA A 150 -1.16 -14.58 10.07
N VAL A 151 -0.78 -14.29 11.30
CA VAL A 151 0.54 -14.67 11.79
C VAL A 151 0.67 -16.18 11.91
N THR A 152 1.89 -16.66 11.69
CA THR A 152 2.31 -17.99 12.08
C THR A 152 2.80 -17.94 13.51
N GLU A 153 2.09 -18.61 14.41
CA GLU A 153 2.51 -18.78 15.79
C GLU A 153 3.51 -19.93 15.95
N GLY A 154 4.11 -20.01 17.14
CA GLY A 154 4.84 -21.21 17.54
C GLY A 154 6.35 -21.16 17.35
N TYR A 155 6.94 -20.00 17.04
CA TYR A 155 8.37 -19.86 16.83
C TYR A 155 8.98 -18.63 17.52
N CYS A 156 10.22 -18.79 17.95
CA CYS A 156 11.06 -17.71 18.47
C CYS A 156 12.43 -17.75 17.81
N ALA A 157 13.07 -16.59 17.64
CA ALA A 157 14.48 -16.53 17.25
C ALA A 157 15.35 -17.18 18.34
N SER A 158 16.29 -18.03 17.93
CA SER A 158 17.27 -18.68 18.82
C SER A 158 18.70 -18.35 18.44
N ASN A 159 19.06 -18.63 17.17
CA ASN A 159 20.35 -18.30 16.57
C ASN A 159 20.24 -17.21 15.50
N ALA A 160 19.02 -16.72 15.24
CA ALA A 160 18.74 -15.59 14.40
C ALA A 160 18.70 -14.29 15.23
N THR A 161 18.98 -13.16 14.57
CA THR A 161 18.70 -11.84 15.14
C THR A 161 17.19 -11.59 15.05
N GLU A 162 16.54 -11.33 16.19
CA GLU A 162 15.16 -10.89 16.22
C GLU A 162 15.05 -9.44 15.76
N LEU A 163 14.38 -9.23 14.63
CA LEU A 163 14.11 -7.90 14.07
C LEU A 163 12.77 -7.34 14.57
N CYS A 164 11.80 -8.21 14.84
CA CYS A 164 10.49 -7.82 15.33
C CYS A 164 9.89 -8.91 16.22
N ALA A 165 9.49 -8.53 17.42
CA ALA A 165 8.74 -9.36 18.35
C ALA A 165 7.22 -9.14 18.17
N MET A 166 6.43 -10.18 18.41
CA MET A 166 4.99 -10.09 18.65
C MET A 166 4.77 -9.95 20.15
N LYS A 167 3.91 -9.01 20.56
CA LYS A 167 3.59 -8.75 21.96
C LYS A 167 2.09 -8.68 22.16
N VAL A 168 1.62 -9.10 23.33
CA VAL A 168 0.21 -9.03 23.73
C VAL A 168 0.08 -8.19 24.98
N ARG A 169 -0.93 -7.32 25.00
CA ARG A 169 -1.33 -6.61 26.22
C ARG A 169 -2.36 -7.43 26.99
N THR A 170 -2.06 -7.76 28.24
CA THR A 170 -2.94 -8.54 29.11
C THR A 170 -2.98 -7.88 30.49
N ALA A 171 -4.17 -7.50 30.98
CA ALA A 171 -4.38 -7.02 32.36
C ALA A 171 -3.33 -6.00 32.89
N GLY A 172 -2.90 -5.06 32.03
CA GLY A 172 -1.93 -4.02 32.38
C GLY A 172 -0.45 -4.41 32.22
N THR A 173 -0.15 -5.64 31.84
CA THR A 173 1.19 -6.11 31.46
C THR A 173 1.32 -6.26 29.95
N VAL A 174 2.57 -6.29 29.48
CA VAL A 174 2.93 -6.59 28.08
C VAL A 174 3.80 -7.84 28.10
N GLU A 175 3.38 -8.86 27.38
CA GLU A 175 4.02 -10.17 27.34
C GLU A 175 4.52 -10.47 25.92
N ASP A 176 5.67 -11.14 25.81
CA ASP A 176 6.23 -11.57 24.52
C ASP A 176 5.51 -12.83 24.03
N ALA A 177 5.02 -12.78 22.79
CA ALA A 177 4.21 -13.84 22.17
C ALA A 177 4.92 -14.57 21.01
N GLY A 178 6.22 -14.30 20.84
CA GLY A 178 7.09 -14.93 19.84
C GLY A 178 7.65 -13.93 18.82
N THR A 179 8.30 -14.46 17.78
CA THR A 179 9.01 -13.64 16.79
C THR A 179 8.17 -13.45 15.53
N TYR A 180 8.02 -12.20 15.06
CA TYR A 180 7.38 -11.88 13.79
C TYR A 180 8.37 -11.82 12.63
N LEU A 181 9.55 -11.26 12.85
CA LEU A 181 10.58 -11.10 11.82
C LEU A 181 11.95 -11.42 12.41
N SER A 182 12.72 -12.25 11.73
CA SER A 182 14.08 -12.60 12.14
C SER A 182 15.03 -12.68 10.96
N LEU A 183 16.31 -12.45 11.23
CA LEU A 183 17.39 -12.54 10.27
C LEU A 183 18.44 -13.55 10.74
N PHE A 184 18.64 -14.60 9.96
CA PHE A 184 19.65 -15.61 10.22
C PHE A 184 20.77 -15.52 9.17
N ASP A 185 21.96 -15.15 9.63
CA ASP A 185 23.15 -15.04 8.79
C ASP A 185 24.12 -16.19 9.04
N THR A 186 24.69 -16.68 7.93
CA THR A 186 25.83 -17.59 7.89
C THR A 186 26.89 -16.99 6.97
N PRO A 187 28.13 -17.49 6.93
CA PRO A 187 29.16 -16.93 6.06
C PRO A 187 28.75 -16.82 4.58
N ARG A 188 27.93 -17.77 4.07
CA ARG A 188 27.55 -17.86 2.65
C ARG A 188 26.09 -17.55 2.35
N LYS A 189 25.26 -17.28 3.37
CA LYS A 189 23.81 -17.14 3.19
C LYS A 189 23.19 -16.24 4.23
N SER A 190 22.14 -15.53 3.83
CA SER A 190 21.24 -14.80 4.71
C SER A 190 19.80 -15.28 4.52
N ILE A 191 19.06 -15.43 5.61
CA ILE A 191 17.65 -15.81 5.60
C ILE A 191 16.86 -14.78 6.39
N LEU A 192 15.91 -14.11 5.74
CA LEU A 192 14.92 -13.26 6.39
C LEU A 192 13.61 -14.05 6.50
N TRP A 193 13.21 -14.37 7.73
CA TRP A 193 11.97 -15.08 8.00
C TRP A 193 10.91 -14.13 8.55
N CYS A 194 9.73 -14.12 7.93
CA CYS A 194 8.55 -13.38 8.34
C CYS A 194 7.43 -14.35 8.71
N ALA A 195 6.90 -14.23 9.92
CA ALA A 195 5.85 -15.08 10.48
C ALA A 195 4.46 -14.76 9.90
N ARG A 196 4.34 -14.53 8.58
CA ARG A 196 3.07 -14.27 7.89
C ARG A 196 3.16 -14.78 6.45
N PRO A 197 2.28 -15.68 5.98
CA PRO A 197 2.35 -16.24 4.63
C PRO A 197 2.32 -15.20 3.50
N ALA A 198 1.52 -14.14 3.64
CA ALA A 198 1.49 -13.03 2.70
C ALA A 198 2.66 -12.04 2.90
N GLY A 199 3.50 -12.20 3.94
CA GLY A 199 4.47 -11.18 4.34
C GLY A 199 3.81 -9.83 4.67
N PRO A 200 4.55 -8.72 4.72
CA PRO A 200 4.00 -7.38 4.94
C PRO A 200 3.64 -6.69 3.60
N VAL A 201 3.12 -7.42 2.61
CA VAL A 201 2.79 -6.86 1.27
C VAL A 201 1.77 -5.72 1.33
N ASP A 202 0.95 -5.70 2.37
CA ASP A 202 -0.10 -4.73 2.62
C ASP A 202 0.34 -3.57 3.54
N SER A 203 1.65 -3.34 3.66
CA SER A 203 2.23 -2.36 4.59
C SER A 203 3.51 -1.74 4.03
N THR A 204 3.77 -0.49 4.39
CA THR A 204 5.06 0.16 4.09
C THR A 204 6.26 -0.55 4.70
N GLU A 205 6.06 -1.47 5.67
CA GLU A 205 7.06 -2.42 6.16
C GLU A 205 7.63 -3.32 5.04
N TRP A 206 6.97 -3.41 3.86
CA TRP A 206 7.53 -4.03 2.66
C TRP A 206 8.91 -3.50 2.28
N THR A 207 9.25 -2.26 2.66
CA THR A 207 10.61 -1.71 2.43
C THR A 207 11.71 -2.56 3.09
N ILE A 208 11.41 -3.31 4.16
CA ILE A 208 12.37 -4.23 4.80
C ILE A 208 12.75 -5.36 3.83
N ILE A 209 11.76 -5.90 3.10
CA ILE A 209 11.96 -6.93 2.08
C ILE A 209 12.81 -6.37 0.94
N GLU A 210 12.49 -5.16 0.48
CA GLU A 210 13.24 -4.47 -0.58
C GLU A 210 14.71 -4.24 -0.20
N ARG A 211 14.98 -3.83 1.04
CA ARG A 211 16.35 -3.61 1.55
C ARG A 211 17.13 -4.89 1.76
N PHE A 212 16.47 -5.96 2.20
CA PHE A 212 17.11 -7.27 2.28
C PHE A 212 17.61 -7.73 0.91
N ILE A 213 16.78 -7.55 -0.13
CA ILE A 213 17.12 -7.89 -1.51
C ILE A 213 18.22 -6.95 -2.04
N ALA A 214 18.06 -5.64 -1.89
CA ALA A 214 18.91 -4.65 -2.56
C ALA A 214 20.24 -4.39 -1.85
N ASP A 215 20.31 -4.49 -0.52
CA ASP A 215 21.44 -3.93 0.24
C ASP A 215 22.08 -4.88 1.24
N TRP A 216 21.32 -5.82 1.81
CA TRP A 216 21.85 -6.63 2.92
C TRP A 216 23.09 -7.41 2.50
N ARG A 217 24.19 -7.21 3.22
CA ARG A 217 25.48 -7.85 2.92
C ARG A 217 25.88 -7.71 1.44
N ALA A 218 25.67 -6.53 0.86
CA ALA A 218 25.97 -6.28 -0.55
C ALA A 218 27.41 -6.65 -0.93
N ASP A 219 28.38 -6.49 -0.03
CA ASP A 219 29.79 -6.81 -0.30
C ASP A 219 30.05 -8.30 -0.52
N ASP A 220 29.23 -9.19 0.06
CA ASP A 220 29.47 -10.64 0.05
C ASP A 220 28.41 -11.47 -0.68
N LEU A 221 27.18 -10.94 -0.79
CA LEU A 221 26.02 -11.67 -1.32
C LEU A 221 25.38 -10.93 -2.50
N ALA A 222 24.72 -11.70 -3.37
CA ALA A 222 23.96 -11.14 -4.48
C ALA A 222 22.90 -10.12 -4.02
N CYS A 223 22.77 -9.04 -4.79
CA CYS A 223 21.71 -8.05 -4.67
C CYS A 223 20.98 -7.88 -6.00
N LEU A 224 19.74 -7.40 -5.94
CA LEU A 224 18.98 -6.96 -7.11
C LEU A 224 18.55 -5.50 -6.93
N PRO A 225 18.47 -4.71 -8.01
CA PRO A 225 17.98 -3.34 -7.93
C PRO A 225 16.48 -3.32 -7.61
N CYS A 226 16.09 -2.53 -6.61
CA CYS A 226 14.69 -2.27 -6.24
C CYS A 226 14.28 -0.87 -6.69
N LEU A 227 13.23 -0.75 -7.50
CA LEU A 227 12.63 0.50 -7.95
C LEU A 227 12.19 1.35 -6.74
N CYS A 228 12.48 2.66 -6.79
CA CYS A 228 11.94 3.61 -5.83
C CYS A 228 10.53 4.05 -6.30
N GLY A 229 9.56 4.12 -5.38
CA GLY A 229 8.19 4.55 -5.68
C GLY A 229 8.03 6.05 -5.93
N THR A 230 9.12 6.81 -5.89
CA THR A 230 9.17 8.26 -6.08
C THR A 230 10.24 8.62 -7.11
N PRO A 231 10.11 9.74 -7.82
CA PRO A 231 11.16 10.23 -8.70
C PRO A 231 12.40 10.71 -7.93
N ALA A 232 13.48 10.97 -8.66
CA ALA A 232 14.73 11.48 -8.13
C ALA A 232 14.54 12.77 -7.32
N GLY A 233 15.20 12.84 -6.17
CA GLY A 233 15.12 14.00 -5.26
C GLY A 233 13.81 14.14 -4.50
N CYS A 234 12.82 13.26 -4.71
CA CYS A 234 11.53 13.27 -4.01
C CYS A 234 11.53 12.26 -2.86
N SER A 235 10.93 12.66 -1.73
CA SER A 235 10.79 11.83 -0.53
C SER A 235 9.44 11.11 -0.49
N ALA A 236 8.36 11.76 -0.94
CA ALA A 236 7.06 11.14 -1.14
C ALA A 236 6.21 11.94 -2.14
N ILE A 237 5.32 11.24 -2.83
CA ILE A 237 4.28 11.85 -3.66
C ILE A 237 3.01 11.97 -2.82
N VAL A 238 2.35 13.12 -2.88
CA VAL A 238 1.05 13.35 -2.24
C VAL A 238 -0.02 13.54 -3.29
N THR A 239 -1.14 12.84 -3.15
CA THR A 239 -2.33 13.02 -3.99
C THR A 239 -3.54 13.37 -3.12
N MET A 240 -4.41 14.23 -3.65
CA MET A 240 -5.67 14.61 -3.01
C MET A 240 -6.82 14.39 -3.98
N ARG A 241 -7.97 13.97 -3.48
CA ARG A 241 -9.22 13.99 -4.26
C ARG A 241 -10.44 14.27 -3.41
N LEU A 242 -11.51 14.70 -4.08
CA LEU A 242 -12.86 14.60 -3.54
C LEU A 242 -13.58 13.42 -4.19
N ASP A 243 -14.15 12.56 -3.36
CA ASP A 243 -15.06 11.50 -3.81
C ASP A 243 -16.46 12.11 -3.94
N CYS A 244 -16.85 12.40 -5.18
CA CYS A 244 -18.08 13.08 -5.57
C CYS A 244 -19.20 12.07 -5.83
N ASP A 245 -19.61 11.36 -4.77
CA ASP A 245 -20.70 10.40 -4.75
C ASP A 245 -22.06 10.99 -4.31
N GLU A 246 -22.05 12.26 -3.88
CA GLU A 246 -23.21 13.06 -3.45
C GLU A 246 -23.35 14.40 -4.21
N ASP A 247 -23.50 15.56 -3.55
CA ASP A 247 -23.70 16.85 -4.23
C ASP A 247 -22.36 17.50 -4.63
N ILE A 248 -22.00 17.31 -5.90
CA ILE A 248 -20.76 17.82 -6.53
C ILE A 248 -20.62 19.34 -6.35
N SER A 249 -21.71 20.10 -6.41
CA SER A 249 -21.68 21.57 -6.40
C SER A 249 -21.19 22.12 -5.06
N SER A 250 -21.45 21.41 -3.96
CA SER A 250 -21.02 21.79 -2.61
C SER A 250 -19.49 21.75 -2.40
N ALA A 251 -18.73 21.22 -3.37
CA ALA A 251 -17.28 21.26 -3.36
C ALA A 251 -16.69 22.63 -3.69
N ARG A 252 -17.50 23.58 -4.21
CA ARG A 252 -17.04 24.85 -4.79
C ARG A 252 -16.04 25.61 -3.91
N ASP A 253 -16.38 25.86 -2.64
CA ASP A 253 -15.52 26.65 -1.74
C ASP A 253 -14.16 25.97 -1.52
N LEU A 254 -14.16 24.64 -1.41
CA LEU A 254 -12.94 23.87 -1.23
C LEU A 254 -12.09 23.88 -2.51
N VAL A 255 -12.73 23.78 -3.68
CA VAL A 255 -12.03 23.92 -4.97
C VAL A 255 -11.37 25.29 -5.09
N GLU A 256 -12.08 26.38 -4.82
CA GLU A 256 -11.51 27.74 -4.88
C GLU A 256 -10.29 27.90 -3.97
N TRP A 257 -10.37 27.31 -2.78
CA TRP A 257 -9.27 27.29 -1.85
C TRP A 257 -8.05 26.52 -2.39
N TYR A 258 -8.23 25.27 -2.88
CA TYR A 258 -7.12 24.49 -3.45
C TYR A 258 -6.46 25.15 -4.66
N LEU A 259 -7.25 25.83 -5.50
CA LEU A 259 -6.75 26.61 -6.64
C LEU A 259 -5.88 27.78 -6.18
N THR A 260 -6.32 28.48 -5.12
CA THR A 260 -5.54 29.58 -4.51
C THR A 260 -4.22 29.06 -3.94
N GLU A 261 -4.25 27.87 -3.33
CA GLU A 261 -3.07 27.21 -2.79
C GLU A 261 -2.16 26.59 -3.87
N GLN A 262 -2.58 26.56 -5.14
CA GLN A 262 -1.85 25.94 -6.26
C GLN A 262 -1.49 24.47 -5.97
N VAL A 263 -2.39 23.74 -5.31
CA VAL A 263 -2.24 22.30 -5.05
C VAL A 263 -3.16 21.54 -6.00
N PRO A 264 -2.62 20.69 -6.90
CA PRO A 264 -3.46 19.88 -7.77
C PRO A 264 -4.28 18.90 -6.92
N PHE A 265 -5.54 18.74 -7.27
CA PHE A 265 -6.44 17.76 -6.67
C PHE A 265 -7.39 17.21 -7.74
N SER A 266 -8.09 16.13 -7.43
CA SER A 266 -8.93 15.42 -8.41
C SER A 266 -10.34 15.18 -7.91
N PHE A 267 -11.25 14.89 -8.83
CA PHE A 267 -12.61 14.45 -8.50
C PHE A 267 -12.83 13.01 -8.96
N ALA A 268 -13.34 12.16 -8.07
CA ALA A 268 -13.91 10.87 -8.45
C ALA A 268 -15.42 11.01 -8.56
N VAL A 269 -15.99 10.86 -9.75
CA VAL A 269 -17.40 11.22 -9.98
C VAL A 269 -18.27 10.01 -10.22
N LYS A 270 -19.37 9.91 -9.47
CA LYS A 270 -20.48 8.99 -9.74
C LYS A 270 -21.34 9.56 -10.86
N THR A 271 -21.33 8.93 -12.03
CA THR A 271 -21.87 9.60 -13.24
C THR A 271 -23.39 9.69 -13.30
N THR A 272 -24.14 8.91 -12.51
CA THR A 272 -25.60 9.11 -12.39
C THR A 272 -26.00 10.47 -11.82
N LEU A 273 -25.07 11.18 -11.16
CA LEU A 273 -25.31 12.52 -10.60
C LEU A 273 -25.00 13.66 -11.57
N LEU A 274 -24.43 13.35 -12.74
CA LEU A 274 -24.02 14.40 -13.67
C LEU A 274 -25.23 15.11 -14.26
N THR A 275 -25.20 16.44 -14.13
CA THR A 275 -26.13 17.37 -14.75
C THR A 275 -25.30 18.50 -15.38
N PRO A 276 -25.89 19.31 -16.29
CA PRO A 276 -25.17 20.42 -16.91
C PRO A 276 -24.60 21.45 -15.93
N GLU A 277 -25.14 21.55 -14.71
CA GLU A 277 -24.66 22.48 -13.68
C GLU A 277 -23.28 22.10 -13.12
N HIS A 278 -22.92 20.81 -13.18
CA HIS A 278 -21.65 20.28 -12.70
C HIS A 278 -20.51 20.46 -13.71
N PHE A 279 -20.81 20.64 -15.00
CA PHE A 279 -19.78 20.65 -16.03
C PHE A 279 -18.75 21.79 -15.91
N PRO A 280 -19.11 23.02 -15.49
CA PRO A 280 -18.14 24.09 -15.27
C PRO A 280 -17.07 23.73 -14.23
N ILE A 281 -17.46 23.26 -13.04
CA ILE A 281 -16.51 22.90 -11.96
C ILE A 281 -15.63 21.71 -12.38
N LEU A 282 -16.18 20.73 -13.09
CA LEU A 282 -15.42 19.58 -13.59
C LEU A 282 -14.34 20.01 -14.59
N ARG A 283 -14.65 20.92 -15.52
CA ARG A 283 -13.65 21.46 -16.46
C ARG A 283 -12.58 22.30 -15.76
N GLU A 284 -12.95 23.02 -14.71
CA GLU A 284 -12.02 23.83 -13.92
C GLU A 284 -10.98 22.98 -13.20
N VAL A 285 -11.41 21.84 -12.63
CA VAL A 285 -10.50 20.84 -12.06
C VAL A 285 -9.49 20.38 -13.11
N THR A 286 -9.93 20.01 -14.32
CA THR A 286 -8.97 19.56 -15.35
C THR A 286 -8.06 20.67 -15.86
N ARG A 287 -8.58 21.89 -16.04
CA ARG A 287 -7.79 23.05 -16.52
C ARG A 287 -6.73 23.50 -15.52
N SER A 288 -6.94 23.24 -14.24
CA SER A 288 -5.98 23.53 -13.17
C SER A 288 -4.94 22.42 -12.94
N GLY A 289 -4.93 21.39 -13.80
CA GLY A 289 -3.98 20.27 -13.70
C GLY A 289 -4.48 19.11 -12.82
N GLY A 290 -5.70 19.19 -12.30
CA GLY A 290 -6.39 18.11 -11.61
C GLY A 290 -6.84 16.98 -12.55
N THR A 291 -7.32 15.87 -11.97
CA THR A 291 -7.82 14.71 -12.73
C THR A 291 -9.30 14.47 -12.47
N LEU A 292 -10.06 14.06 -13.49
CA LEU A 292 -11.36 13.45 -13.30
C LEU A 292 -11.21 11.92 -13.35
N LEU A 293 -11.67 11.24 -12.30
CA LEU A 293 -11.73 9.79 -12.18
C LEU A 293 -13.19 9.35 -12.25
N THR A 294 -13.40 8.13 -12.72
CA THR A 294 -14.70 7.49 -12.51
C THR A 294 -14.82 7.02 -11.06
N HIS A 295 -15.97 7.29 -10.43
CA HIS A 295 -16.39 6.62 -9.21
C HIS A 295 -17.51 5.62 -9.53
N THR A 296 -17.42 5.01 -10.71
CA THR A 296 -18.41 4.18 -11.41
C THR A 296 -19.65 4.95 -11.85
N HIS A 297 -20.61 4.25 -12.45
CA HIS A 297 -21.85 4.87 -12.88
C HIS A 297 -22.75 5.11 -11.66
N THR A 298 -22.99 4.06 -10.87
CA THR A 298 -23.98 4.05 -9.80
C THR A 298 -23.38 4.11 -8.39
N HIS A 299 -22.06 3.98 -8.25
CA HIS A 299 -21.37 3.81 -6.97
C HIS A 299 -21.88 2.58 -6.20
N SER A 300 -22.04 1.46 -6.93
CA SER A 300 -22.51 0.20 -6.34
C SER A 300 -21.40 -0.49 -5.56
N ALA A 301 -21.72 -0.95 -4.34
CA ALA A 301 -20.86 -1.84 -3.57
C ALA A 301 -20.43 -3.06 -4.40
N ASN A 302 -19.20 -3.53 -4.21
CA ASN A 302 -18.59 -4.62 -4.98
C ASN A 302 -18.72 -4.47 -6.50
N TRP A 303 -18.79 -3.23 -7.01
CA TRP A 303 -18.96 -2.95 -8.44
C TRP A 303 -20.19 -3.65 -9.05
N GLY A 304 -21.26 -3.80 -8.26
CA GLY A 304 -22.49 -4.47 -8.65
C GLY A 304 -22.50 -6.00 -8.44
N GLY A 305 -21.39 -6.60 -7.99
CA GLY A 305 -21.35 -7.98 -7.51
C GLY A 305 -21.02 -9.05 -8.55
N SER A 306 -20.61 -8.68 -9.77
CA SER A 306 -20.10 -9.64 -10.77
C SER A 306 -19.10 -8.97 -11.73
N PHE A 307 -18.34 -9.77 -12.47
CA PHE A 307 -17.41 -9.29 -13.49
C PHE A 307 -18.11 -8.42 -14.55
N GLU A 308 -19.24 -8.90 -15.09
CA GLU A 308 -20.01 -8.26 -16.15
C GLU A 308 -20.60 -6.93 -15.69
N LYS A 309 -21.06 -6.86 -14.44
CA LYS A 309 -21.57 -5.62 -13.86
C LYS A 309 -20.46 -4.63 -13.59
N ALA A 310 -19.32 -5.08 -13.06
CA ALA A 310 -18.16 -4.21 -12.84
C ALA A 310 -17.65 -3.62 -14.17
N LYS A 311 -17.62 -4.43 -15.22
CA LYS A 311 -17.32 -3.99 -16.57
C LYS A 311 -18.33 -2.95 -17.07
N ALA A 312 -19.63 -3.23 -16.94
CA ALA A 312 -20.68 -2.31 -17.38
C ALA A 312 -20.64 -0.98 -16.61
N GLU A 313 -20.43 -1.01 -15.29
CA GLU A 313 -20.26 0.18 -14.45
C GLU A 313 -19.11 1.07 -14.96
N ALA A 314 -17.98 0.48 -15.32
CA ALA A 314 -16.85 1.18 -15.91
C ALA A 314 -17.17 1.74 -17.32
N GLU A 315 -17.70 0.91 -18.22
CA GLU A 315 -18.00 1.31 -19.61
C GLU A 315 -19.04 2.42 -19.68
N ILE A 316 -20.16 2.28 -18.95
CA ILE A 316 -21.24 3.28 -18.91
C ILE A 316 -20.72 4.59 -18.32
N SER A 317 -19.97 4.52 -17.22
CA SER A 317 -19.41 5.73 -16.60
C SER A 317 -18.51 6.50 -17.56
N ARG A 318 -17.60 5.79 -18.25
CA ARG A 318 -16.72 6.39 -19.26
C ARG A 318 -17.50 6.97 -20.44
N GLN A 319 -18.54 6.28 -20.89
CA GLN A 319 -19.42 6.77 -21.96
C GLN A 319 -20.12 8.08 -21.55
N CYS A 320 -20.65 8.17 -20.33
CA CYS A 320 -21.24 9.40 -19.82
C CYS A 320 -20.25 10.57 -19.83
N PHE A 321 -18.99 10.34 -19.39
CA PHE A 321 -17.95 11.37 -19.46
C PHE A 321 -17.67 11.82 -20.89
N TYR A 322 -17.54 10.87 -21.82
CA TYR A 322 -17.29 11.16 -23.22
C TYR A 322 -18.43 11.99 -23.85
N GLU A 323 -19.68 11.66 -23.54
CA GLU A 323 -20.86 12.36 -24.08
C GLU A 323 -21.06 13.74 -23.45
N PHE A 324 -20.91 13.87 -22.14
CA PHE A 324 -21.22 15.10 -21.40
C PHE A 324 -20.07 16.10 -21.36
N LEU A 325 -18.83 15.63 -21.46
CA LEU A 325 -17.61 16.43 -21.38
C LEU A 325 -16.63 16.07 -22.52
N PRO A 326 -17.03 16.23 -23.80
CA PRO A 326 -16.20 15.82 -24.95
C PRO A 326 -14.88 16.60 -25.07
N ASP A 327 -14.78 17.75 -24.41
CA ASP A 327 -13.57 18.58 -24.33
C ASP A 327 -12.60 18.16 -23.21
N VAL A 328 -12.99 17.19 -22.38
CA VAL A 328 -12.19 16.66 -21.28
C VAL A 328 -11.76 15.23 -21.60
N PRO A 329 -10.52 14.81 -21.31
CA PRO A 329 -10.11 13.42 -21.49
C PRO A 329 -11.03 12.45 -20.76
N THR A 330 -11.57 11.46 -21.48
CA THR A 330 -12.39 10.42 -20.87
C THR A 330 -11.60 9.68 -19.79
N PRO A 331 -12.12 9.56 -18.56
CA PRO A 331 -11.42 8.89 -17.48
C PRO A 331 -11.05 7.45 -17.83
N VAL A 332 -9.80 7.10 -17.54
CA VAL A 332 -9.27 5.71 -17.56
C VAL A 332 -8.73 5.32 -16.19
N LEU A 333 -8.97 6.18 -15.19
CA LEU A 333 -8.63 5.98 -13.80
C LEU A 333 -9.91 5.96 -12.99
N ALA A 334 -9.95 5.12 -11.96
CA ALA A 334 -11.11 4.95 -11.10
C ALA A 334 -10.75 5.11 -9.61
N VAL A 335 -11.77 5.40 -8.81
CA VAL A 335 -11.77 5.14 -7.36
C VAL A 335 -12.82 4.08 -7.11
N SER A 336 -12.44 3.02 -6.41
CA SER A 336 -13.34 1.91 -6.13
C SER A 336 -14.47 2.32 -5.20
N PRO A 337 -15.75 2.07 -5.56
CA PRO A 337 -16.87 2.30 -4.67
C PRO A 337 -16.68 1.59 -3.34
N PHE A 338 -16.77 2.35 -2.24
CA PHE A 338 -16.54 1.86 -0.87
C PHE A 338 -15.20 1.13 -0.67
N HIS A 339 -14.24 1.29 -1.59
CA HIS A 339 -12.98 0.53 -1.61
C HIS A 339 -13.18 -1.00 -1.58
N MET A 340 -14.27 -1.51 -2.14
CA MET A 340 -14.50 -2.95 -2.32
C MET A 340 -13.96 -3.40 -3.68
N ASN A 341 -13.02 -4.33 -3.67
CA ASN A 341 -12.16 -4.70 -4.81
C ASN A 341 -12.06 -6.21 -5.05
N PRO A 342 -13.11 -7.03 -4.91
CA PRO A 342 -12.95 -8.46 -5.14
C PRO A 342 -12.35 -8.73 -6.54
N PRO A 343 -11.51 -9.78 -6.73
CA PRO A 343 -10.76 -9.98 -7.97
C PRO A 343 -11.59 -9.88 -9.27
N TYR A 344 -12.82 -10.41 -9.27
CA TYR A 344 -13.71 -10.31 -10.43
C TYR A 344 -14.05 -8.86 -10.80
N ALA A 345 -14.14 -7.96 -9.81
CA ALA A 345 -14.49 -6.56 -10.02
C ALA A 345 -13.32 -5.79 -10.63
N MET A 346 -12.09 -6.05 -10.15
CA MET A 346 -10.88 -5.45 -10.73
C MET A 346 -10.65 -5.91 -12.17
N GLN A 347 -10.84 -7.21 -12.44
CA GLN A 347 -10.81 -7.77 -13.80
C GLN A 347 -11.91 -7.17 -14.69
N GLY A 348 -13.13 -7.00 -14.16
CA GLY A 348 -14.24 -6.39 -14.88
C GLY A 348 -13.99 -4.92 -15.20
N ALA A 349 -13.51 -4.13 -14.23
CA ALA A 349 -13.14 -2.73 -14.41
C ALA A 349 -12.04 -2.58 -15.47
N GLU A 350 -11.01 -3.43 -15.42
CA GLU A 350 -9.96 -3.50 -16.45
C GLU A 350 -10.54 -3.81 -17.83
N ALA A 351 -11.42 -4.82 -17.94
CA ALA A 351 -12.10 -5.16 -19.18
C ALA A 351 -13.04 -4.04 -19.69
N GLY A 352 -13.51 -3.16 -18.79
CA GLY A 352 -14.25 -1.94 -19.11
C GLY A 352 -13.34 -0.74 -19.48
N GLY A 353 -12.03 -0.98 -19.58
CA GLY A 353 -11.00 -0.04 -20.00
C GLY A 353 -10.54 0.94 -18.91
N ILE A 354 -10.71 0.58 -17.65
CA ILE A 354 -9.97 1.21 -16.54
C ILE A 354 -8.54 0.67 -16.54
N SER A 355 -7.59 1.57 -16.37
CA SER A 355 -6.15 1.26 -16.48
C SER A 355 -5.37 1.60 -15.20
N GLY A 356 -6.04 2.24 -14.23
CA GLY A 356 -5.51 2.52 -12.91
C GLY A 356 -6.63 2.74 -11.90
N ILE A 357 -6.41 2.33 -10.65
CA ILE A 357 -7.43 2.41 -9.61
C ILE A 357 -6.84 2.86 -8.27
N VAL A 358 -7.51 3.82 -7.62
CA VAL A 358 -7.28 4.11 -6.21
C VAL A 358 -8.16 3.15 -5.41
N SER A 359 -7.54 2.27 -4.64
CA SER A 359 -8.22 1.15 -3.97
C SER A 359 -7.65 0.91 -2.57
N GLY A 360 -8.16 -0.11 -1.87
CA GLY A 360 -7.56 -0.61 -0.63
C GLY A 360 -7.76 0.30 0.59
N ILE A 361 -8.43 -0.24 1.61
CA ILE A 361 -8.48 0.29 2.97
C ILE A 361 -8.37 -0.89 3.94
N ILE A 362 -8.11 -0.63 5.22
CA ILE A 362 -7.89 -1.71 6.21
C ILE A 362 -9.12 -2.60 6.43
N HIS A 363 -10.33 -2.12 6.11
CA HIS A 363 -11.57 -2.88 6.24
C HIS A 363 -11.75 -3.94 5.16
N ASN A 364 -11.38 -3.59 3.92
CA ASN A 364 -11.72 -4.34 2.73
C ASN A 364 -10.55 -5.18 2.22
N ASP A 365 -10.71 -5.70 1.00
CA ASP A 365 -9.83 -6.60 0.25
C ASP A 365 -8.32 -6.27 0.44
N PRO A 366 -7.63 -6.94 1.38
CA PRO A 366 -6.27 -6.59 1.80
C PRO A 366 -5.23 -6.74 0.68
N GLU A 367 -5.50 -7.55 -0.33
CA GLU A 367 -4.66 -7.67 -1.52
C GLU A 367 -4.54 -6.38 -2.35
N TYR A 368 -5.39 -5.37 -2.12
CA TYR A 368 -5.32 -4.07 -2.80
C TYR A 368 -4.86 -2.92 -1.90
N LEU A 369 -4.51 -3.21 -0.63
CA LEU A 369 -3.84 -2.28 0.28
C LEU A 369 -2.32 -2.43 0.18
N LEU A 370 -1.76 -2.39 -1.03
CA LEU A 370 -0.33 -2.62 -1.27
C LEU A 370 0.59 -1.60 -0.58
N GLY A 371 1.61 -2.10 0.12
CA GLY A 371 2.73 -1.31 0.63
C GLY A 371 3.56 -0.64 -0.46
N ARG A 372 3.58 -1.25 -1.66
CA ARG A 372 4.20 -0.70 -2.87
C ARG A 372 3.18 -0.65 -4.00
N ALA A 373 2.87 0.58 -4.44
CA ALA A 373 2.08 0.83 -5.63
C ALA A 373 2.68 0.16 -6.87
N GLY A 374 1.83 -0.27 -7.81
CA GLY A 374 2.25 -0.97 -9.01
C GLY A 374 1.09 -1.67 -9.67
N TYR A 375 1.32 -2.84 -10.26
CA TYR A 375 0.22 -3.65 -10.77
C TYR A 375 -0.59 -4.24 -9.63
N ALA A 376 -1.91 -4.25 -9.81
CA ALA A 376 -2.84 -4.90 -8.90
C ALA A 376 -2.69 -6.42 -9.03
N PRO A 377 -2.73 -7.16 -7.91
CA PRO A 377 -2.82 -8.61 -7.99
C PRO A 377 -4.15 -9.01 -8.63
N PHE A 378 -4.15 -10.15 -9.33
CA PHE A 378 -5.31 -10.81 -9.92
C PHE A 378 -5.93 -10.04 -11.10
N ALA A 379 -5.28 -8.96 -11.56
CA ALA A 379 -5.53 -8.28 -12.81
C ALA A 379 -4.29 -8.34 -13.72
N GLU A 380 -4.45 -8.11 -15.02
CA GLU A 380 -3.35 -8.30 -15.97
C GLU A 380 -2.51 -7.04 -16.14
N ASN A 381 -3.13 -5.88 -16.29
CA ASN A 381 -2.52 -4.60 -16.66
C ASN A 381 -3.06 -3.42 -15.83
N LEU A 382 -3.92 -3.68 -14.85
CA LEU A 382 -4.46 -2.66 -13.95
C LEU A 382 -3.40 -2.19 -12.95
N LEU A 383 -3.11 -0.89 -12.93
CA LEU A 383 -2.30 -0.28 -11.89
C LEU A 383 -3.14 0.05 -10.66
N THR A 384 -2.54 -0.01 -9.48
CA THR A 384 -3.20 0.38 -8.23
C THR A 384 -2.27 1.22 -7.37
N ILE A 385 -2.88 2.20 -6.70
CA ILE A 385 -2.34 2.83 -5.50
C ILE A 385 -3.33 2.62 -4.36
N SER A 386 -2.81 2.37 -3.16
CA SER A 386 -3.66 2.26 -1.99
C SER A 386 -4.17 3.63 -1.54
N GLN A 387 -5.30 3.63 -0.84
CA GLN A 387 -5.80 4.80 -0.14
C GLN A 387 -5.40 4.75 1.33
N GLN A 388 -4.76 5.82 1.82
CA GLN A 388 -4.15 5.85 3.14
C GLN A 388 -4.97 6.67 4.14
N SER A 389 -5.70 7.67 3.66
CA SER A 389 -6.30 8.65 4.55
C SER A 389 -7.64 9.21 4.08
N MET A 390 -8.59 9.34 5.00
CA MET A 390 -9.78 10.16 4.80
C MET A 390 -9.77 11.29 5.84
N LEU A 391 -9.75 12.53 5.35
CA LEU A 391 -9.87 13.70 6.22
C LEU A 391 -11.35 13.89 6.55
N HIS A 392 -11.77 13.35 7.69
CA HIS A 392 -13.16 13.32 8.14
C HIS A 392 -13.34 14.22 9.36
N GLY A 393 -14.44 14.97 9.43
CA GLY A 393 -14.68 15.92 10.51
C GLY A 393 -14.84 15.26 11.88
N ASP A 394 -15.49 14.10 11.96
CA ASP A 394 -15.62 13.36 13.24
C ASP A 394 -14.25 12.97 13.79
N CYS A 395 -13.35 12.43 12.95
CA CYS A 395 -11.98 12.14 13.33
C CYS A 395 -11.28 13.41 13.76
N TYR A 396 -11.35 14.46 12.95
CA TYR A 396 -10.70 15.72 13.26
C TYR A 396 -11.13 16.24 14.65
N ALA A 397 -12.41 16.21 14.97
CA ALA A 397 -12.95 16.61 16.27
C ALA A 397 -12.44 15.72 17.42
N GLN A 398 -12.55 14.39 17.29
CA GLN A 398 -12.05 13.42 18.30
C GLN A 398 -10.55 13.52 18.54
N GLN A 399 -9.81 13.88 17.49
CA GLN A 399 -8.38 14.06 17.50
C GLN A 399 -7.96 15.47 17.94
N ASN A 400 -8.80 16.16 18.73
CA ASN A 400 -8.58 17.51 19.25
C ASN A 400 -8.24 18.52 18.14
N GLN A 401 -8.94 18.41 17.01
CA GLN A 401 -8.73 19.23 15.82
C GLN A 401 -7.28 19.18 15.32
N THR A 402 -6.63 18.03 15.45
CA THR A 402 -5.26 17.80 14.94
C THR A 402 -5.27 17.02 13.62
N VAL A 403 -4.14 17.04 12.93
CA VAL A 403 -3.93 16.29 11.68
C VAL A 403 -2.82 15.25 11.84
N THR A 404 -2.50 14.89 13.10
CA THR A 404 -1.30 14.10 13.44
C THR A 404 -1.35 12.72 12.82
N ALA A 405 -2.48 12.01 12.90
CA ALA A 405 -2.61 10.67 12.30
C ALA A 405 -2.36 10.68 10.78
N HIS A 406 -2.81 11.74 10.09
CA HIS A 406 -2.57 11.91 8.65
C HIS A 406 -1.09 12.15 8.35
N VAL A 407 -0.44 13.00 9.16
CA VAL A 407 0.99 13.30 9.04
C VAL A 407 1.84 12.07 9.36
N ASP A 408 1.46 11.27 10.35
CA ASP A 408 2.11 10.01 10.69
C ASP A 408 2.04 9.01 9.52
N GLY A 409 0.88 8.91 8.86
CA GLY A 409 0.72 8.12 7.64
C GLY A 409 1.60 8.61 6.48
N LEU A 410 1.75 9.94 6.33
CA LEU A 410 2.68 10.51 5.35
C LEU A 410 4.14 10.22 5.72
N ASP A 411 4.52 10.37 6.98
CA ASP A 411 5.89 10.14 7.45
C ASP A 411 6.30 8.66 7.25
N CYS A 412 5.35 7.71 7.35
CA CYS A 412 5.57 6.31 6.93
C CYS A 412 5.87 6.18 5.42
N GLN A 413 5.13 6.89 4.56
CA GLN A 413 5.35 6.87 3.11
C GLN A 413 6.64 7.60 2.69
N ILE A 414 7.02 8.66 3.40
CA ILE A 414 8.34 9.32 3.25
C ILE A 414 9.46 8.32 3.52
N ALA A 415 9.35 7.57 4.61
CA ALA A 415 10.33 6.57 4.99
C ALA A 415 10.44 5.43 3.94
N ALA A 416 9.31 5.07 3.32
CA ALA A 416 9.22 4.05 2.28
C ALA A 416 9.47 4.58 0.84
N ARG A 417 9.71 5.89 0.65
CA ARG A 417 9.74 6.54 -0.67
C ARG A 417 8.54 6.17 -1.52
N GLY A 418 7.34 6.44 -1.00
CA GLY A 418 6.07 5.99 -1.56
C GLY A 418 5.12 7.11 -1.95
N ILE A 419 3.85 6.72 -2.11
CA ILE A 419 2.73 7.58 -2.49
C ILE A 419 1.77 7.63 -1.31
N TRP A 420 1.38 8.82 -0.90
CA TRP A 420 0.39 9.05 0.15
C TRP A 420 -0.82 9.80 -0.44
N GLY A 421 -1.96 9.14 -0.46
CA GLY A 421 -3.24 9.69 -0.91
C GLY A 421 -4.15 10.01 0.27
N TYR A 422 -4.81 11.16 0.22
CA TYR A 422 -5.91 11.49 1.10
C TYR A 422 -7.15 11.92 0.31
N LEU A 423 -8.31 11.85 0.96
CA LEU A 423 -9.60 12.22 0.37
C LEU A 423 -10.46 12.99 1.36
N ASP A 424 -11.46 13.67 0.82
CA ASP A 424 -12.65 14.18 1.50
C ASP A 424 -13.85 14.04 0.53
N HIS A 425 -15.04 14.49 0.92
CA HIS A 425 -16.25 14.42 0.13
C HIS A 425 -16.95 15.79 0.03
N PRO A 426 -17.68 16.06 -1.06
CA PRO A 426 -18.65 17.13 -1.09
C PRO A 426 -19.75 16.91 -0.04
N PHE A 427 -20.32 17.99 0.47
CA PHE A 427 -21.44 17.92 1.40
C PHE A 427 -22.73 17.54 0.69
N SER A 428 -23.69 17.06 1.47
CA SER A 428 -25.04 16.81 1.00
C SER A 428 -26.05 17.28 2.06
N SER A 429 -27.32 17.33 1.69
CA SER A 429 -28.40 17.58 2.64
C SER A 429 -28.51 16.52 3.74
N ARG A 430 -28.02 15.29 3.48
CA ARG A 430 -28.09 14.16 4.41
C ARG A 430 -26.86 14.03 5.30
N TYR A 431 -25.69 14.47 4.82
CA TYR A 431 -24.42 14.20 5.51
C TYR A 431 -23.33 15.23 5.14
N GLN A 432 -22.63 15.71 6.16
CA GLN A 432 -21.50 16.63 6.05
C GLN A 432 -20.19 15.99 6.49
N TYR A 433 -20.11 14.65 6.51
CA TYR A 433 -18.86 13.91 6.82
C TYR A 433 -18.20 14.35 8.13
N GLY A 434 -19.03 14.59 9.15
CA GLY A 434 -18.64 14.98 10.50
C GLY A 434 -18.14 16.43 10.65
N TRP A 435 -18.15 17.24 9.61
CA TRP A 435 -17.71 18.63 9.68
C TRP A 435 -18.78 19.52 10.35
N GLU A 436 -18.40 20.39 11.28
CA GLU A 436 -19.32 21.36 11.89
C GLU A 436 -19.73 22.43 10.87
N SER A 437 -18.81 22.81 9.99
CA SER A 437 -19.04 23.82 8.95
C SER A 437 -18.04 23.71 7.80
N GLY A 438 -18.36 24.33 6.66
CA GLY A 438 -17.41 24.47 5.55
C GLY A 438 -16.15 25.24 5.93
N SER A 439 -16.24 26.19 6.86
CA SER A 439 -15.07 26.94 7.37
C SER A 439 -14.14 26.06 8.21
N GLU A 440 -14.70 25.17 9.03
CA GLU A 440 -13.91 24.19 9.78
C GLU A 440 -13.17 23.24 8.84
N ARG A 441 -13.88 22.69 7.84
CA ARG A 441 -13.29 21.83 6.80
C ARG A 441 -12.09 22.50 6.13
N ILE A 442 -12.25 23.73 5.67
CA ILE A 442 -11.15 24.47 5.01
C ILE A 442 -9.96 24.67 5.97
N LYS A 443 -10.20 25.00 7.24
CA LYS A 443 -9.13 25.14 8.26
C LYS A 443 -8.38 23.83 8.49
N ALA A 444 -9.08 22.69 8.50
CA ALA A 444 -8.46 21.38 8.65
C ALA A 444 -7.57 21.05 7.43
N HIS A 445 -8.06 21.30 6.21
CA HIS A 445 -7.26 21.18 4.99
C HIS A 445 -6.04 22.12 4.99
N GLU A 446 -6.20 23.37 5.41
CA GLU A 446 -5.09 24.31 5.53
C GLU A 446 -4.02 23.80 6.50
N LYS A 447 -4.45 23.29 7.66
CA LYS A 447 -3.55 22.71 8.66
C LYS A 447 -2.79 21.51 8.11
N LEU A 448 -3.47 20.62 7.38
CA LEU A 448 -2.86 19.46 6.76
C LEU A 448 -1.88 19.86 5.65
N ILE A 449 -2.27 20.72 4.70
CA ILE A 449 -1.38 21.19 3.62
C ILE A 449 -0.14 21.88 4.19
N ARG A 450 -0.29 22.71 5.24
CA ARG A 450 0.85 23.35 5.92
C ARG A 450 1.78 22.31 6.53
N ALA A 451 1.24 21.27 7.17
CA ALA A 451 2.04 20.18 7.73
C ALA A 451 2.78 19.40 6.64
N ILE A 452 2.12 19.08 5.52
CA ILE A 452 2.74 18.38 4.39
C ILE A 452 3.87 19.22 3.79
N ARG A 453 3.65 20.52 3.53
CA ARG A 453 4.67 21.44 2.99
C ARG A 453 5.86 21.65 3.92
N SER A 454 5.70 21.40 5.22
CA SER A 454 6.81 21.44 6.17
C SER A 454 7.79 20.27 6.01
N ARG A 455 7.40 19.22 5.29
CA ARG A 455 8.26 18.06 5.01
C ARG A 455 9.14 18.32 3.78
N PRO A 456 10.40 17.86 3.81
CA PRO A 456 11.33 18.09 2.72
C PRO A 456 10.90 17.31 1.48
N ASN A 457 11.04 17.94 0.31
CA ASN A 457 10.99 17.28 -1.00
C ASN A 457 9.71 16.46 -1.27
N ILE A 458 8.55 17.02 -0.92
CA ILE A 458 7.24 16.46 -1.26
C ILE A 458 6.77 16.98 -2.61
N LEU A 459 6.21 16.10 -3.43
CA LEU A 459 5.54 16.47 -4.68
C LEU A 459 4.03 16.30 -4.54
N PHE A 460 3.28 17.39 -4.71
CA PHE A 460 1.83 17.32 -4.88
C PHE A 460 1.52 17.03 -6.34
N TRP A 461 0.86 15.90 -6.61
CA TRP A 461 0.50 15.47 -7.96
C TRP A 461 -0.98 15.19 -8.08
N SER A 462 -1.52 15.45 -9.28
CA SER A 462 -2.80 14.87 -9.64
C SER A 462 -2.68 13.37 -9.87
N GLN A 463 -3.81 12.66 -9.80
CA GLN A 463 -3.86 11.22 -9.97
C GLN A 463 -3.35 10.82 -11.35
N SER A 464 -3.62 11.59 -12.40
CA SER A 464 -3.08 11.34 -13.74
C SER A 464 -1.55 11.35 -13.76
N GLN A 465 -0.91 12.37 -13.18
CA GLN A 465 0.56 12.45 -13.10
C GLN A 465 1.14 11.26 -12.31
N CYS A 466 0.53 10.93 -11.18
CA CYS A 466 0.94 9.82 -10.33
C CYS A 466 0.86 8.46 -11.07
N PHE A 467 -0.28 8.16 -11.71
CA PHE A 467 -0.45 6.90 -12.44
C PHE A 467 0.39 6.84 -13.72
N GLN A 468 0.65 7.97 -14.38
CA GLN A 468 1.55 8.02 -15.52
C GLN A 468 2.99 7.71 -15.10
N PHE A 469 3.48 8.32 -14.01
CA PHE A 469 4.78 7.98 -13.45
C PHE A 469 4.86 6.50 -13.07
N LEU A 470 3.85 5.99 -12.36
CA LEU A 470 3.79 4.59 -11.95
C LEU A 470 3.81 3.64 -13.16
N ARG A 471 3.07 3.95 -14.23
CA ARG A 471 3.10 3.16 -15.47
C ARG A 471 4.50 3.12 -16.07
N ASN A 472 5.15 4.29 -16.20
CA ASN A 472 6.51 4.37 -16.73
C ASN A 472 7.49 3.58 -15.85
N LEU A 473 7.34 3.67 -14.53
CA LEU A 473 8.14 2.92 -13.56
C LEU A 473 7.98 1.40 -13.76
N MET A 474 6.73 0.93 -13.88
CA MET A 474 6.43 -0.49 -14.03
C MET A 474 6.80 -1.06 -15.42
N GLU A 475 6.83 -0.22 -16.45
CA GLU A 475 7.20 -0.60 -17.82
C GLU A 475 8.71 -0.50 -18.11
N THR A 476 9.50 -0.01 -17.13
CA THR A 476 10.95 0.17 -17.25
C THR A 476 11.69 -1.07 -16.74
N PRO A 477 12.23 -1.92 -17.63
CA PRO A 477 13.01 -3.07 -17.19
C PRO A 477 14.40 -2.58 -16.73
N ILE A 478 14.85 -3.06 -15.58
CA ILE A 478 16.19 -2.77 -15.07
C ILE A 478 17.09 -3.99 -15.28
N THR A 479 18.33 -3.74 -15.70
CA THR A 479 19.42 -4.72 -15.68
C THR A 479 20.59 -4.19 -14.85
N VAL A 480 21.55 -5.06 -14.52
CA VAL A 480 22.83 -4.65 -13.92
C VAL A 480 23.94 -4.91 -14.93
N GLN A 481 24.74 -3.89 -15.22
CA GLN A 481 25.94 -3.99 -16.06
C GLN A 481 27.11 -3.32 -15.35
N ASN A 482 28.23 -4.03 -15.20
CA ASN A 482 29.42 -3.55 -14.49
C ASN A 482 29.08 -2.99 -13.09
N ASP A 483 28.28 -3.74 -12.32
CA ASP A 483 27.79 -3.39 -10.98
C ASP A 483 26.99 -2.07 -10.90
N LYS A 484 26.42 -1.62 -12.02
CA LYS A 484 25.53 -0.46 -12.07
C LYS A 484 24.16 -0.86 -12.63
N PRO A 485 23.07 -0.47 -11.97
CA PRO A 485 21.74 -0.66 -12.53
C PRO A 485 21.51 0.29 -13.70
N LEU A 486 20.88 -0.20 -14.75
CA LEU A 486 20.57 0.54 -15.97
C LEU A 486 19.15 0.22 -16.44
N ALA A 487 18.41 1.22 -16.93
CA ALA A 487 17.18 0.98 -17.67
C ALA A 487 17.47 0.41 -19.07
N LEU A 488 16.77 -0.65 -19.46
CA LEU A 488 16.92 -1.29 -20.78
C LEU A 488 16.19 -0.54 -21.91
N LYS A 489 15.24 0.35 -21.58
CA LYS A 489 14.57 1.23 -22.55
C LYS A 489 14.98 2.66 -22.28
N LYS A 490 15.41 3.39 -23.31
CA LYS A 490 15.50 4.86 -23.23
C LYS A 490 14.11 5.39 -22.91
N GLU A 491 14.01 6.20 -21.86
CA GLU A 491 12.78 6.87 -21.44
C GLU A 491 12.07 7.46 -22.66
N LYS A 492 10.77 7.14 -22.83
CA LYS A 492 9.90 8.07 -23.55
C LYS A 492 9.83 9.30 -22.67
N HIS A 493 10.59 10.36 -22.99
CA HIS A 493 10.61 11.68 -22.33
C HIS A 493 9.70 11.74 -21.09
N THR A 494 10.17 11.21 -19.97
CA THR A 494 9.47 11.39 -18.70
C THR A 494 10.01 12.69 -18.11
N GLU A 495 9.11 13.59 -17.71
CA GLU A 495 9.49 14.83 -17.02
C GLU A 495 10.27 14.54 -15.73
N TYR A 496 10.10 13.34 -15.17
CA TYR A 496 10.68 12.90 -13.91
C TYR A 496 11.63 11.72 -14.11
N ARG A 497 12.82 11.83 -13.51
CA ARG A 497 13.86 10.80 -13.52
C ARG A 497 13.55 9.70 -12.52
N MET A 498 13.58 8.44 -12.95
CA MET A 498 13.38 7.28 -12.08
C MET A 498 14.65 6.92 -11.32
N GLU A 499 14.48 6.27 -10.17
CA GLU A 499 15.58 5.78 -9.33
C GLU A 499 15.35 4.34 -8.89
N CYS A 500 16.45 3.65 -8.61
CA CYS A 500 16.43 2.38 -7.89
C CYS A 500 17.46 2.37 -6.76
N ARG A 501 17.25 1.48 -5.80
CA ARG A 501 18.16 1.19 -4.72
C ARG A 501 18.92 -0.10 -5.03
N TYR A 502 20.24 -0.05 -4.94
CA TYR A 502 21.11 -1.18 -5.22
C TYR A 502 22.43 -1.05 -4.45
N ARG A 503 22.76 -2.09 -3.67
CA ARG A 503 24.00 -2.21 -2.88
C ARG A 503 24.22 -1.03 -1.92
N GLY A 504 23.16 -0.63 -1.22
CA GLY A 504 23.19 0.46 -0.22
C GLY A 504 23.19 1.87 -0.82
N GLN A 505 23.09 2.00 -2.14
CA GLN A 505 23.11 3.29 -2.84
C GLN A 505 21.84 3.49 -3.67
N THR A 506 21.47 4.75 -3.87
CA THR A 506 20.44 5.15 -4.82
C THR A 506 21.09 5.50 -6.15
N HIS A 507 20.60 4.89 -7.22
CA HIS A 507 21.05 5.08 -8.58
C HIS A 507 19.90 5.63 -9.40
N SER A 508 20.23 6.44 -10.39
CA SER A 508 19.23 6.89 -11.36
C SER A 508 19.34 6.11 -12.64
N LEU A 509 18.17 5.92 -13.27
CA LEU A 509 17.99 5.00 -14.38
C LEU A 509 18.04 5.67 -15.74
#